data_AF-A0A3D5L3D9-F1
#
_entry.id   AF-A0A3D5L3D9-F1
#
_cell.length_a   1.000
_cell.length_b   1.000
_cell.length_c   1.000
_cell.angle_alpha   90.00
_cell.angle_beta   90.00
_cell.angle_gamma   90.00
#
_symmetry.space_group_name_H-M   'P 1'
#
loop_
_entity.id
_entity.type
_entity.pdbx_description
1 polymer ?
#
loop_
_entity_poly.entity_id
_entity_poly.type
_entity_poly.pdbx_seq_one_letter_code
_entity_poly.pdbx_strand_id
1 'polypeptide(L)'
;MYCPYLRGRLNELLALRELAEKDLLGQEVVPILEPIKMTPTLTSTLQALEMKKHSYALILNPAVGDLQESLGGGKRSGKCWSLKSIPV
;
A
#
# COMPACT_ATOMS: atom_id res chain seq x y z
N MET A 1 -8.82 -0.67 16.82
CA MET A 1 -7.87 -0.42 15.70
C MET A 1 -6.80 -1.51 15.59
N TYR A 2 -6.72 -2.19 14.44
CA TYR A 2 -5.76 -3.25 14.11
C TYR A 2 -4.98 -2.87 12.84
N CYS A 3 -3.65 -3.00 12.86
CA CYS A 3 -2.79 -2.60 11.73
C CYS A 3 -2.04 -3.82 11.16
N PRO A 4 -2.67 -4.61 10.27
CA PRO A 4 -2.01 -5.78 9.72
C PRO A 4 -0.83 -5.35 8.85
N TYR A 5 0.34 -5.90 9.14
CA TYR A 5 1.56 -5.68 8.37
C TYR A 5 1.69 -6.75 7.28
N LEU A 6 1.70 -6.31 6.03
CA LEU A 6 1.71 -7.16 4.84
C LEU A 6 2.95 -6.85 4.00
N ARG A 7 3.68 -7.89 3.57
CA ARG A 7 4.87 -7.71 2.70
C ARG A 7 4.54 -7.49 1.23
N GLY A 8 3.24 -7.36 0.90
CA GLY A 8 2.78 -7.18 -0.46
C GLY A 8 3.03 -8.39 -1.37
N ARG A 9 2.95 -9.62 -0.85
CA ARG A 9 2.93 -10.83 -1.69
C ARG A 9 1.60 -10.94 -2.43
N LEU A 10 1.60 -11.67 -3.55
CA LEU A 10 0.44 -11.83 -4.43
C LEU A 10 -0.86 -12.17 -3.66
N ASN A 11 -0.83 -13.20 -2.82
CA ASN A 11 -2.01 -13.66 -2.10
C ASN A 11 -2.51 -12.65 -1.05
N GLU A 12 -1.59 -11.95 -0.38
CA GLU A 12 -1.92 -10.90 0.59
C GLU A 12 -2.64 -9.73 -0.11
N LEU A 13 -2.11 -9.31 -1.26
CA LEU A 13 -2.68 -8.22 -2.06
C LEU A 13 -4.04 -8.60 -2.65
N LEU A 14 -4.18 -9.82 -3.18
CA LEU A 14 -5.46 -10.30 -3.72
C LEU A 14 -6.54 -10.39 -2.65
N ALA A 15 -6.21 -10.96 -1.47
CA ALA A 15 -7.14 -11.03 -0.36
C ALA A 15 -7.55 -9.62 0.11
N LEU A 16 -6.58 -8.71 0.26
CA LEU A 16 -6.88 -7.34 0.67
C LEU A 16 -7.77 -6.61 -0.35
N ARG A 17 -7.49 -6.77 -1.63
CA ARG A 17 -8.31 -6.22 -2.71
C ARG A 17 -9.74 -6.75 -2.67
N GLU A 18 -9.90 -8.06 -2.53
CA GLU A 18 -11.23 -8.70 -2.47
C GLU A 18 -12.02 -8.25 -1.25
N LEU A 19 -11.37 -8.12 -0.08
CA LEU A 19 -11.99 -7.60 1.14
C LEU A 19 -12.42 -6.14 0.99
N ALA A 20 -11.60 -5.31 0.35
CA ALA A 20 -11.94 -3.92 0.07
C ALA A 20 -13.09 -3.82 -0.92
N GLU A 21 -13.05 -4.55 -2.03
CA GLU A 21 -14.10 -4.54 -3.08
C GLU A 21 -15.46 -4.98 -2.54
N LYS A 22 -15.47 -5.99 -1.66
CA LYS A 22 -16.69 -6.55 -1.03
C LYS A 22 -17.16 -5.79 0.21
N ASP A 23 -16.51 -4.68 0.59
CA ASP A 23 -16.80 -3.92 1.81
C ASP A 23 -16.73 -4.76 3.10
N LEU A 24 -15.87 -5.80 3.10
CA LEU A 24 -15.64 -6.67 4.26
C LEU A 24 -14.46 -6.21 5.13
N LEU A 25 -13.72 -5.21 4.66
CA LEU A 25 -12.61 -4.60 5.38
C LEU A 25 -13.15 -3.54 6.35
N GLY A 26 -13.20 -3.86 7.65
CA GLY A 26 -13.70 -2.94 8.67
C GLY A 26 -12.86 -1.66 8.79
N GLN A 27 -13.50 -0.53 9.09
CA GLN A 27 -12.85 0.79 9.17
C GLN A 27 -11.75 0.90 10.23
N GLU A 28 -11.79 0.04 11.26
CA GLU A 28 -10.75 -0.04 12.28
C GLU A 28 -9.49 -0.81 11.83
N VAL A 29 -9.51 -1.43 10.64
CA VAL A 29 -8.40 -2.20 10.09
C VAL A 29 -7.64 -1.34 9.09
N VAL A 30 -6.42 -0.93 9.46
CA VAL A 30 -5.56 -0.09 8.61
C VAL A 30 -4.36 -0.91 8.15
N PRO A 31 -4.40 -1.52 6.94
CA PRO A 31 -3.29 -2.32 6.44
C PRO A 31 -2.04 -1.48 6.21
N ILE A 32 -0.90 -2.02 6.65
CA ILE A 32 0.43 -1.49 6.40
C ILE A 32 1.08 -2.37 5.34
N LEU A 33 1.28 -1.82 4.15
CA LEU A 33 1.87 -2.50 3.00
C LEU A 33 3.37 -2.16 2.91
N GLU A 34 4.24 -3.16 2.99
CA GLU A 34 5.68 -3.05 2.65
C GLU A 34 5.98 -3.90 1.40
N PRO A 35 5.63 -3.42 0.20
CA PRO A 35 5.90 -4.16 -1.02
C PRO A 35 7.40 -4.28 -1.27
N ILE A 36 7.79 -5.38 -1.93
CA ILE A 36 9.18 -5.66 -2.32
C ILE A 36 9.42 -5.29 -3.79
N LYS A 37 8.37 -5.37 -4.63
CA LYS A 37 8.41 -5.10 -6.07
C LYS A 37 7.17 -4.33 -6.50
N MET A 38 7.33 -3.42 -7.46
CA MET A 38 6.18 -2.80 -8.11
C MET A 38 5.52 -3.83 -9.03
N THR A 39 4.30 -4.23 -8.70
CA THR A 39 3.52 -5.21 -9.46
C THR A 39 2.17 -4.62 -9.85
N PRO A 40 1.56 -5.04 -10.98
CA PRO A 40 0.22 -4.56 -11.36
C PRO A 40 -0.83 -4.91 -10.29
N THR A 41 -0.64 -6.01 -9.56
CA THR A 41 -1.50 -6.37 -8.43
C THR A 41 -1.44 -5.35 -7.30
N LEU A 42 -0.25 -4.86 -6.95
CA LEU A 42 -0.11 -3.80 -5.94
C LEU A 42 -0.87 -2.55 -6.38
N THR A 43 -0.65 -2.09 -7.62
CA THR A 43 -1.34 -0.91 -8.16
C THR A 43 -2.86 -1.06 -8.12
N SER A 44 -3.39 -2.19 -8.59
CA SER A 44 -4.84 -2.44 -8.57
C SER A 44 -5.41 -2.57 -7.15
N THR A 45 -4.63 -3.10 -6.19
CA THR A 45 -5.04 -3.18 -4.77
C THR A 45 -5.12 -1.79 -4.14
N LEU A 46 -4.13 -0.93 -4.38
CA LEU A 46 -4.15 0.46 -3.90
C LEU A 46 -5.32 1.24 -4.49
N GLN A 47 -5.58 1.08 -5.78
CA GLN A 47 -6.76 1.68 -6.43
C GLN A 47 -8.07 1.23 -5.80
N ALA A 48 -8.23 -0.07 -5.50
CA ALA A 48 -9.44 -0.57 -4.84
C ALA A 48 -9.65 0.06 -3.46
N LEU A 49 -8.57 0.20 -2.66
CA LEU A 49 -8.62 0.87 -1.36
C LEU A 49 -8.98 2.36 -1.49
N GLU A 50 -8.40 3.06 -2.47
CA GLU A 50 -8.70 4.48 -2.73
C GLU A 50 -10.14 4.70 -3.19
N MET A 51 -10.65 3.87 -4.10
CA MET A 51 -12.05 3.92 -4.56
C MET A 51 -13.03 3.76 -3.41
N LYS A 52 -12.70 2.89 -2.44
CA LYS A 52 -13.48 2.68 -1.22
C LYS A 52 -13.21 3.69 -0.12
N LYS A 53 -12.30 4.65 -0.35
CA LYS A 53 -11.81 5.62 0.64
C LYS A 53 -11.32 4.96 1.94
N HIS A 54 -10.76 3.75 1.81
CA HIS A 54 -10.25 2.99 2.94
C HIS A 54 -8.86 3.46 3.34
N SER A 55 -8.61 3.64 4.63
CA SER A 55 -7.29 4.08 5.11
C SER A 55 -6.27 2.97 5.00
N TYR A 56 -5.10 3.27 4.43
CA TYR A 56 -3.98 2.34 4.33
C TYR A 56 -2.65 3.09 4.50
N ALA A 57 -1.60 2.37 4.88
CA ALA A 57 -0.24 2.89 4.95
C ALA A 57 0.67 2.11 4.00
N LEU A 58 1.61 2.80 3.37
CA LEU A 58 2.62 2.22 2.48
C LEU A 58 4.00 2.55 3.03
N ILE A 59 4.79 1.52 3.35
CA ILE A 59 6.17 1.64 3.81
C ILE A 59 7.08 1.16 2.68
N LEU A 60 7.99 2.01 2.26
CA LEU A 60 9.02 1.66 1.28
C LEU A 60 10.34 1.52 2.02
N ASN A 61 10.79 0.28 2.19
CA ASN A 61 12.05 0.00 2.85
C ASN A 61 13.18 -0.10 1.82
N PRO A 62 14.10 0.89 1.77
CA PRO A 62 15.15 0.92 0.74
C PRO A 62 16.20 -0.17 0.93
N ALA A 63 16.28 -0.80 2.11
CA ALA A 63 17.26 -1.85 2.40
C ALA A 63 16.80 -3.23 1.91
N VAL A 64 15.52 -3.41 1.58
CA VAL A 64 14.95 -4.71 1.18
C VAL A 64 14.07 -4.57 -0.06
N GLY A 65 14.45 -5.26 -1.12
CA GLY A 65 13.67 -5.38 -2.36
C GLY A 65 14.14 -4.49 -3.51
N ASP A 66 13.81 -4.92 -4.73
CA ASP A 66 14.20 -4.27 -5.98
C ASP A 66 13.25 -3.13 -6.37
N LEU A 67 12.50 -2.60 -5.40
CA LEU A 67 11.49 -1.58 -5.66
C LEU A 67 12.13 -0.30 -6.22
N GLN A 68 13.31 0.06 -5.72
CA GLN A 68 14.09 1.17 -6.28
C GLN A 68 14.49 0.95 -7.74
N GLU A 69 14.74 -0.29 -8.15
CA GLU A 69 15.15 -0.62 -9.52
C GLU A 69 13.95 -0.58 -10.48
N SER A 70 12.80 -1.07 -10.03
CA SER A 70 11.55 -1.04 -10.80
C SER A 70 10.95 0.36 -11.00
N LEU A 71 11.32 1.33 -10.16
CA LEU A 71 10.85 2.72 -10.27
C LEU A 71 11.56 3.53 -11.36
N GLY A 72 12.59 2.97 -12.00
CA GLY A 72 13.41 3.66 -13.01
C GLY A 72 14.28 4.74 -12.39
N GLY A 73 15.51 4.88 -12.87
CA GLY A 73 16.49 5.87 -12.39
C GLY A 73 16.04 7.32 -12.59
N GLY A 74 15.18 7.83 -11.71
CA GLY A 74 14.87 9.24 -11.56
C GLY A 74 15.70 9.82 -10.42
N LYS A 75 16.55 10.81 -10.73
CA LYS A 75 17.35 11.55 -9.76
C LYS A 75 16.50 11.94 -8.54
N ARG A 76 16.98 11.55 -7.34
CA ARG A 76 16.40 11.94 -6.05
C ARG A 76 16.32 13.47 -5.96
N SER A 77 15.16 14.05 -6.23
CA SER A 77 14.75 15.31 -5.61
C SER A 77 13.87 14.93 -4.43
N GLY A 78 14.38 15.19 -3.23
CA GLY A 78 13.70 14.84 -2.00
C GLY A 78 12.37 15.58 -1.91
N LYS A 79 11.27 14.83 -2.06
CA LYS A 79 10.00 15.15 -1.42
C LYS A 79 9.49 13.88 -0.77
N CYS A 80 9.83 13.72 0.50
CA CYS A 80 9.11 12.86 1.42
C CYS A 80 7.64 13.27 1.34
N TRP A 81 6.77 12.36 0.91
CA TRP A 81 5.35 12.67 0.78
C TRP A 81 4.79 12.86 2.19
N SER A 82 4.45 14.11 2.49
CA SER A 82 3.80 14.54 3.72
C SER A 82 2.60 13.64 3.98
N LEU A 83 2.51 13.11 5.21
CA LEU A 83 1.26 12.59 5.74
C LEU A 83 0.20 13.67 5.48
N LYS A 84 -0.77 13.36 4.62
CA LYS A 84 -2.00 14.14 4.60
C LYS A 84 -2.74 13.76 5.86
N SER A 85 -2.67 14.64 6.86
CA SER A 85 -3.49 14.62 8.07
C SER A 85 -4.94 14.36 7.70
N ILE A 86 -5.47 13.24 8.19
CA ILE A 86 -6.90 12.92 8.17
C ILE A 86 -7.58 13.95 9.09
N PRO A 87 -8.57 14.74 8.62
CA PRO A 87 -9.29 15.65 9.48
C PRO A 87 -10.10 14.85 10.51
N VAL A 88 -9.99 15.29 11.77
CA VAL A 88 -10.74 14.80 12.94
C VAL A 88 -12.20 15.24 12.85
#